data_AF-A0A355IR70-F1
#
_entry.id   AF-A0A355IR70-F1
#
_cell.length_a   1.000
_cell.length_b   1.000
_cell.length_c   1.000
_cell.angle_alpha   90.00
_cell.angle_beta   90.00
_cell.angle_gamma   90.00
#
_symmetry.space_group_name_H-M   'P 1'
#
loop_
_entity.id
_entity.type
_entity.pdbx_description
1 polymer ?
#
loop_
_entity_poly.entity_id
_entity_poly.type
_entity_poly.pdbx_seq_one_letter_code
_entity_poly.pdbx_strand_id
1 'polypeptide(L)' 'MKKSSYSTTVTAVCTDCNGEGHIVVKGEHLGHGRYADDTTETCETCEGSGLVLVDKKTVVTITAKHPLK' A
#
# COMPACT_ATOMS: atom_id res chain seq x y z
N MET A 1 5.84 -2.87 -33.44
CA MET A 1 6.18 -3.07 -32.01
C MET A 1 5.08 -3.89 -31.37
N LYS A 2 5.39 -5.02 -30.71
CA LYS A 2 4.38 -5.84 -30.01
C LYS A 2 4.49 -5.54 -28.51
N LYS A 3 3.39 -5.10 -27.89
CA LYS A 3 3.30 -4.89 -26.44
C LYS A 3 2.49 -6.04 -25.86
N SER A 4 3.03 -6.69 -24.83
CA SER A 4 2.31 -7.68 -24.04
C SER A 4 2.27 -7.20 -22.59
N SER A 5 1.10 -7.32 -21.96
CA SER A 5 0.91 -7.00 -20.55
C SER A 5 0.48 -8.24 -19.79
N TYR A 6 1.16 -8.52 -18.68
CA TYR A 6 0.80 -9.58 -17.74
C TYR A 6 0.36 -8.93 -16.43
N SER A 7 -0.72 -9.45 -15.83
CA SER A 7 -1.22 -9.02 -14.52
C SER A 7 -1.04 -10.14 -13.52
N THR A 8 -0.56 -9.83 -12.31
CA THR A 8 -0.47 -10.78 -11.21
C THR A 8 -0.85 -10.09 -9.92
N THR A 9 -1.77 -10.67 -9.17
CA THR A 9 -2.16 -10.18 -7.84
C THR A 9 -1.15 -10.68 -6.82
N VAL A 10 -0.62 -9.77 -6.00
CA VAL A 10 0.31 -10.09 -4.92
C VAL A 10 -0.12 -9.42 -3.63
N THR A 11 0.25 -10.01 -2.50
CA THR A 11 0.07 -9.38 -1.19
C THR A 11 1.19 -8.37 -0.93
N ALA A 12 0.84 -7.20 -0.44
CA ALA A 12 1.76 -6.15 -0.03
C ALA A 12 1.42 -5.68 1.40
N VAL A 13 2.41 -5.06 2.07
CA VAL A 13 2.20 -4.43 3.38
C VAL A 13 1.30 -3.21 3.22
N CYS A 14 0.29 -3.09 4.08
CA CYS A 14 -0.58 -1.92 4.12
C CYS A 14 0.24 -0.70 4.55
N THR A 15 0.31 0.31 3.68
CA THR A 15 1.11 1.52 3.94
C THR A 15 0.48 2.42 4.99
N ASP A 16 -0.83 2.34 5.17
CA ASP A 16 -1.57 3.24 6.06
C ASP A 16 -1.34 2.90 7.53
N CYS A 17 -1.18 1.61 7.85
CA CYS A 17 -0.80 1.14 9.18
C CYS A 17 0.62 0.55 9.25
N ASN A 18 1.42 0.66 8.18
CA ASN A 18 2.75 0.06 8.09
C ASN A 18 2.81 -1.45 8.45
N GLY A 19 1.73 -2.19 8.22
CA GLY A 19 1.65 -3.62 8.53
C GLY A 19 1.16 -3.97 9.93
N GLU A 20 0.89 -2.98 10.78
CA GLU A 20 0.40 -3.19 12.16
C GLU A 20 -1.05 -3.69 12.21
N GLY A 21 -1.84 -3.42 11.16
CA GLY A 21 -3.29 -3.69 11.13
C GLY A 21 -4.12 -2.68 11.93
N HIS A 22 -3.49 -1.78 12.67
CA HIS A 22 -4.15 -0.75 13.45
C HIS A 22 -3.43 0.60 13.32
N ILE A 23 -4.14 1.68 13.60
CA ILE A 23 -3.62 3.05 13.63
C ILE A 23 -3.83 3.65 15.01
N VAL A 24 -2.91 4.52 15.43
CA VAL A 24 -3.02 5.26 16.68
C VAL A 24 -3.63 6.62 16.39
N VAL A 25 -4.81 6.85 16.94
CA VAL A 25 -5.48 8.15 16.90
C VAL A 25 -5.08 8.93 18.13
N LYS A 26 -4.49 10.12 17.90
CA LYS A 26 -4.02 10.97 18.99
C LYS A 26 -5.19 11.55 19.75
N GLY A 27 -5.10 11.48 21.08
CA GLY A 27 -6.12 12.06 21.95
C GLY A 27 -6.28 13.56 21.72
N GLU A 28 -7.53 14.03 21.79
CA GLU A 28 -7.85 15.44 21.59
C GLU A 28 -7.27 16.33 22.70
N HIS A 29 -6.94 17.58 22.35
CA HIS A 29 -6.50 18.57 23.33
C HIS A 29 -7.68 19.07 24.15
N LEU A 30 -7.65 18.82 25.46
CA LEU A 30 -8.72 19.17 26.40
C LEU A 30 -8.53 20.55 27.03
N GLY A 31 -7.43 21.25 26.71
CA GLY A 31 -7.07 22.54 27.30
C GLY A 31 -6.02 22.42 28.41
N HIS A 32 -5.37 23.54 28.73
CA HIS A 32 -4.35 23.63 29.78
C HIS A 32 -3.20 22.61 29.65
N GLY A 33 -2.84 22.25 28.41
CA GLY A 33 -1.79 21.27 28.13
C GLY A 33 -2.19 19.82 28.44
N ARG A 34 -3.47 19.55 28.70
CA ARG A 34 -4.02 18.20 28.87
C ARG A 34 -4.49 17.65 27.54
N TYR A 35 -4.26 16.37 27.33
CA TYR A 35 -4.71 15.61 26.18
C TYR A 35 -5.52 14.41 26.68
N ALA A 36 -6.53 14.00 25.92
CA ALA A 36 -7.14 12.69 26.10
C ALA A 36 -6.11 11.58 25.83
N ASP A 37 -6.38 10.37 26.27
CA ASP A 37 -5.54 9.22 25.96
C ASP A 37 -5.59 8.91 24.47
N ASP A 38 -4.47 8.42 23.93
CA ASP A 38 -4.42 7.88 22.58
C ASP A 38 -5.31 6.64 22.47
N THR A 39 -6.01 6.51 21.35
CA THR A 39 -6.83 5.33 21.05
C THR A 39 -6.20 4.54 19.91
N THR A 40 -6.38 3.23 19.96
CA THR A 40 -6.01 2.33 18.87
C THR A 40 -7.25 1.95 18.10
N GLU A 41 -7.25 2.21 16.79
CA GLU A 41 -8.34 1.88 15.90
C GLU A 41 -7.89 0.89 14.82
N THR A 42 -8.79 0.03 14.38
CA THR A 42 -8.52 -0.90 13.28
C THR A 42 -8.24 -0.10 12.01
N CYS A 43 -7.17 -0.45 11.29
CA CYS A 43 -6.88 0.17 10.01
C CYS A 43 -7.92 -0.29 8.97
N GLU A 44 -8.77 0.63 8.51
CA GLU A 44 -9.85 0.35 7.57
C GLU A 44 -9.32 -0.14 6.21
N THR A 45 -8.20 0.40 5.73
CA THR A 45 -7.61 0.05 4.42
C THR A 45 -7.25 -1.43 4.31
N CYS A 46 -6.81 -2.06 5.39
CA CYS A 46 -6.46 -3.48 5.42
C CYS A 46 -7.37 -4.32 6.31
N GLU A 47 -8.45 -3.73 6.83
CA GLU A 47 -9.41 -4.39 7.74
C GLU A 47 -8.75 -5.14 8.91
N GLY A 48 -7.70 -4.56 9.50
CA GLY A 48 -6.99 -5.21 10.62
C GLY A 48 -5.90 -6.20 10.24
N SER A 49 -5.76 -6.57 8.96
CA SER A 49 -4.82 -7.62 8.53
C SER A 49 -3.36 -7.16 8.42
N GLY A 50 -3.12 -5.84 8.30
CA GLY A 50 -1.81 -5.27 7.98
C GLY A 50 -1.37 -5.48 6.52
N LEU A 51 -2.18 -6.14 5.69
CA LEU A 51 -1.83 -6.51 4.32
C LEU A 51 -2.92 -6.07 3.33
N VAL A 52 -2.52 -5.76 2.10
CA VAL A 52 -3.43 -5.42 1.00
C VAL A 52 -3.09 -6.23 -0.24
N LEU A 53 -4.11 -6.56 -1.04
CA LEU A 53 -3.92 -7.17 -2.35
C LEU A 53 -3.65 -6.08 -3.38
N VAL A 54 -2.55 -6.20 -4.11
CA VAL A 54 -2.17 -5.25 -5.16
C VAL A 54 -1.96 -5.98 -6.48
N ASP A 55 -2.51 -5.42 -7.54
CA ASP A 55 -2.28 -5.91 -8.89
C ASP A 55 -0.98 -5.34 -9.44
N LYS A 56 0.01 -6.22 -9.67
CA LYS A 56 1.24 -5.86 -10.37
C LYS A 56 1.04 -6.06 -11.86
N LYS A 57 1.07 -4.95 -12.59
CA LYS A 57 1.02 -4.94 -14.06
C LYS A 57 2.44 -4.85 -14.62
N THR A 58 2.90 -5.92 -15.27
CA THR A 58 4.20 -5.94 -15.94
C THR A 58 3.99 -5.70 -17.44
N VAL A 59 4.56 -4.60 -17.95
CA VAL A 59 4.52 -4.25 -19.38
C VAL A 59 5.83 -4.64 -20.05
N VAL A 60 5.77 -5.58 -20.99
CA VAL A 60 6.94 -6.01 -21.77
C VAL A 60 6.86 -5.38 -23.16
N THR A 61 7.91 -4.64 -23.53
CA THR A 61 8.04 -4.05 -24.87
C THR A 61 9.16 -4.76 -25.64
N ILE A 62 8.79 -5.48 -26.71
CA ILE A 62 9.75 -6.14 -27.58
C ILE A 62 10.09 -5.22 -28.75
N THR A 63 11.37 -4.88 -28.89
CA THR A 63 11.90 -4.10 -30.01
C THR A 63 12.82 -4.97 -30.84
N ALA A 64 12.55 -5.11 -32.13
CA ALA A 64 13.44 -5.83 -33.04
C ALA A 64 14.73 -5.01 -33.21
N LYS A 65 15.88 -5.59 -32.89
CA LYS A 65 17.17 -5.03 -33.28
C LYS A 65 17.44 -5.45 -34.73
N HIS A 66 17.60 -4.49 -35.63
CA HIS A 66 18.19 -4.78 -36.93
C HIS A 66 19.67 -5.13 -36.73
N PRO A 67 20.18 -6.20 -37.36
CA PRO A 67 21.62 -6.45 -37.36
C PRO A 67 22.30 -5.27 -38.05
N LEU A 68 23.32 -4.70 -37.40
CA LEU A 68 24.20 -3.70 -38.01
C LEU A 68 24.89 -4.40 -39.17
N LYS A 69 24.71 -3.87 -40.38
CA LYS A 69 25.41 -4.29 -41.60
C LYS A 69 26.89 -4.00 -41.49
#